data_AF-A0A8J2ZFC1-F1
#
_entry.id   AF-A0A8J2ZFC1-F1
#
_cell.length_a   1.000
_cell.length_b   1.000
_cell.length_c   1.000
_cell.angle_alpha   90.00
_cell.angle_beta   90.00
_cell.angle_gamma   90.00
#
_symmetry.space_group_name_H-M   'P 1'
#
loop_
_entity.id
_entity.type
_entity.pdbx_description
1 polymer ?
#
loop_
_entity_poly.entity_id
_entity_poly.type
_entity_poly.pdbx_seq_one_letter_code
_entity_poly.pdbx_strand_id
1 'polypeptide(L)'
;MPLVDPAATVLARFGGSGPLARRLGLDRSAVHRWALPKARGGSDGLIPARHHRRVLELAAAEGIALTAADLVGAPPAADAPPEPGADDG
;
A
#
# COMPACT_ATOMS: atom_id res chain seq x y z
N MET A 1 -13.55 16.50 -4.86
CA MET A 1 -12.39 16.18 -3.99
C MET A 1 -11.57 15.14 -4.72
N PRO A 2 -10.23 15.18 -4.71
CA PRO A 2 -9.47 14.09 -5.32
C PRO A 2 -9.69 12.82 -4.50
N LEU A 3 -10.11 11.73 -5.15
CA LEU A 3 -9.96 10.40 -4.57
C LEU A 3 -8.46 10.20 -4.35
N VAL A 4 -8.08 9.91 -3.10
CA VAL A 4 -6.69 9.61 -2.78
C VAL A 4 -6.42 8.22 -3.32
N ASP A 5 -5.77 8.13 -4.49
CA ASP A 5 -5.44 6.86 -5.13
C ASP A 5 -4.49 6.09 -4.20
N PRO A 6 -4.90 4.92 -3.65
CA PRO A 6 -4.16 4.27 -2.57
C PRO A 6 -2.83 3.72 -3.06
N ALA A 7 -2.76 3.18 -4.28
CA ALA A 7 -1.51 2.78 -4.91
C ALA A 7 -0.60 4.00 -5.10
N ALA A 8 -1.09 5.13 -5.62
CA ALA A 8 -0.27 6.33 -5.76
C ALA A 8 0.28 6.83 -4.41
N THR A 9 -0.54 6.78 -3.36
CA THR A 9 -0.18 7.19 -1.98
C THR A 9 0.91 6.30 -1.40
N VAL A 10 0.74 4.99 -1.51
CA VAL A 10 1.71 3.98 -1.05
C VAL A 10 3.00 4.10 -1.85
N LEU A 11 2.92 4.24 -3.17
CA LEU A 11 4.07 4.45 -4.03
C LEU A 11 4.85 5.70 -3.61
N ALA A 12 4.18 6.81 -3.30
CA ALA A 12 4.83 8.02 -2.80
C ALA A 12 5.55 7.77 -1.46
N ARG A 13 4.91 7.08 -0.50
CA ARG A 13 5.51 6.75 0.81
C ARG A 13 6.80 5.92 0.68
N PHE A 14 6.88 5.02 -0.30
CA PHE A 14 8.07 4.21 -0.57
C PHE A 14 9.10 4.85 -1.52
N GLY A 15 8.90 6.09 -2.00
CA GLY A 15 9.81 6.74 -2.95
C GLY A 15 9.64 6.30 -4.42
N GLY A 16 8.48 5.72 -4.76
CA GLY A 16 8.06 5.37 -6.11
C GLY A 16 8.00 3.87 -6.40
N SER A 17 7.56 3.54 -7.61
CA SER A 17 7.39 2.15 -8.06
C SER A 17 8.69 1.37 -8.20
N GLY A 18 9.81 2.04 -8.50
CA GLY A 18 11.13 1.42 -8.60
C GLY A 18 11.64 0.87 -7.26
N PRO A 19 11.78 1.72 -6.21
CA PRO A 19 12.20 1.27 -4.89
C PRO A 19 11.28 0.21 -4.28
N LEU A 20 9.95 0.40 -4.34
CA LEU A 20 8.99 -0.58 -3.85
C LEU A 20 9.09 -1.94 -4.57
N ALA A 21 9.22 -1.93 -5.90
CA ALA A 21 9.39 -3.16 -6.69
C ALA A 21 10.68 -3.92 -6.31
N ARG A 22 11.81 -3.21 -6.15
CA ARG A 22 13.08 -3.82 -5.73
C ARG A 22 12.98 -4.48 -4.35
N ARG A 23 12.35 -3.81 -3.38
CA ARG A 23 12.15 -4.32 -2.01
C ARG A 23 11.23 -5.54 -1.96
N LEU A 24 10.14 -5.53 -2.74
CA LEU A 24 9.19 -6.65 -2.80
C LEU A 24 9.67 -7.82 -3.68
N GLY A 25 10.79 -7.68 -4.40
CA GLY A 25 11.24 -8.65 -5.41
C GLY A 25 10.27 -8.79 -6.59
N LEU A 26 9.60 -7.70 -6.98
CA LEU A 26 8.60 -7.65 -8.05
C LEU A 26 9.11 -6.89 -9.27
N ASP A 27 8.49 -7.13 -10.42
CA ASP A 27 8.74 -6.33 -11.61
C ASP A 27 8.22 -4.89 -11.45
N ARG A 28 9.02 -3.91 -11.87
CA ARG A 28 8.69 -2.47 -11.83
C ARG A 28 7.39 -2.17 -12.58
N SER A 29 7.16 -2.83 -13.72
CA SER A 29 5.97 -2.65 -14.56
C SER A 29 4.73 -3.31 -13.96
N ALA A 30 4.90 -4.34 -13.13
CA ALA A 30 3.82 -4.92 -12.34
C ALA A 30 3.38 -3.97 -11.21
N VAL A 31 4.33 -3.36 -10.50
CA VAL A 31 4.05 -2.38 -9.42
C VAL A 31 3.49 -1.07 -9.99
N HIS A 32 4.02 -0.58 -11.10
CA HIS A 32 3.49 0.61 -11.77
C HIS A 32 2.04 0.42 -12.26
N ARG A 33 1.66 -0.80 -12.66
CA ARG A 33 0.28 -1.13 -13.07
C ARG A 33 -0.75 -1.04 -11.95
N TRP A 34 -0.36 -1.00 -10.67
CA TRP A 34 -1.33 -0.85 -9.58
C TRP A 34 -2.03 0.52 -9.64
N ALA A 35 -1.28 1.57 -9.95
CA ALA A 35 -1.77 2.94 -10.16
C ALA A 35 -2.38 3.19 -11.57
N LEU A 36 -2.60 2.13 -12.38
CA LEU A 36 -3.30 2.24 -13.66
C LEU A 36 -4.77 1.80 -13.52
N PRO A 37 -5.70 2.38 -14.30
CA PRO A 37 -7.09 1.95 -14.30
C PRO A 37 -7.23 0.53 -14.86
N LYS A 38 -8.28 -0.20 -14.44
CA LYS A 38 -8.57 -1.56 -14.92
C LYS A 38 -8.68 -1.64 -16.44
N ALA A 39 -9.22 -0.61 -17.09
CA ALA A 39 -9.29 -0.50 -18.55
C ALA A 39 -7.93 -0.53 -19.27
N ARG A 40 -6.82 -0.28 -18.56
CA ARG A 40 -5.44 -0.38 -19.06
C ARG A 40 -4.71 -1.64 -18.56
N GLY A 41 -5.43 -2.62 -18.00
CA GLY A 41 -4.85 -3.79 -17.34
C GLY A 41 -4.19 -3.49 -15.99
N GLY A 42 -4.60 -2.38 -15.35
CA GLY A 42 -4.18 -2.00 -14.00
C GLY A 42 -5.14 -2.46 -12.91
N SER A 43 -4.95 -1.93 -11.70
CA SER A 43 -5.73 -2.32 -10.51
C SER A 43 -6.76 -1.28 -10.04
N ASP A 44 -7.03 -0.25 -10.85
CA ASP A 44 -7.92 0.87 -10.48
C ASP A 44 -7.39 1.70 -9.30
N GLY A 45 -6.07 1.86 -9.23
CA GLY A 45 -5.43 2.54 -8.11
C GLY A 45 -5.32 1.67 -6.85
N LEU A 46 -5.83 0.44 -6.84
CA LEU A 46 -5.79 -0.44 -5.67
C LEU A 46 -4.55 -1.33 -5.65
N ILE A 47 -4.05 -1.69 -4.46
CA ILE A 47 -2.99 -2.69 -4.36
C ILE A 47 -3.62 -4.09 -4.35
N PRO A 48 -3.10 -5.07 -5.12
CA PRO A 48 -3.65 -6.43 -5.10
C PRO A 48 -3.48 -7.10 -3.74
N ALA A 49 -4.55 -7.74 -3.23
CA ALA A 49 -4.60 -8.34 -1.88
C ALA A 49 -3.42 -9.28 -1.54
N ARG A 50 -2.96 -10.08 -2.52
CA ARG A 50 -1.78 -10.96 -2.40
C ARG A 50 -0.48 -10.25 -2.01
N HIS A 51 -0.41 -8.93 -2.20
CA HIS A 51 0.76 -8.11 -1.87
C HIS A 51 0.57 -7.29 -0.58
N HIS A 52 -0.65 -7.19 -0.03
CA HIS A 52 -0.93 -6.35 1.14
C HIS A 52 -0.04 -6.70 2.32
N ARG A 53 -0.03 -7.98 2.72
CA ARG A 53 0.78 -8.46 3.85
C ARG A 53 2.27 -8.11 3.68
N ARG A 54 2.86 -8.39 2.51
CA ARG A 54 4.26 -8.06 2.21
C ARG A 54 4.54 -6.56 2.23
N VAL A 55 3.60 -5.73 1.79
CA VAL A 55 3.74 -4.26 1.82
C VAL A 55 3.68 -3.74 3.26
N LEU A 56 2.84 -4.31 4.12
CA LEU A 56 2.78 -3.96 5.56
C LEU A 56 4.02 -4.45 6.32
N GLU A 57 4.46 -5.69 6.09
CA GLU A 57 5.72 -6.24 6.65
C GLU A 57 6.92 -5.34 6.26
N LEU A 58 6.98 -4.89 5.01
CA LEU A 58 8.01 -3.98 4.52
C LEU A 58 7.90 -2.57 5.11
N ALA A 59 6.67 -2.04 5.25
CA ALA A 59 6.44 -0.74 5.86
C ALA A 59 6.91 -0.71 7.32
N ALA A 60 6.54 -1.74 8.09
CA ALA A 60 6.99 -1.91 9.47
C ALA A 60 8.51 -2.06 9.58
N ALA A 61 9.15 -2.84 8.69
CA ALA A 61 10.60 -3.02 8.65
C ALA A 61 11.37 -1.73 8.29
N GLU A 62 10.76 -0.83 7.51
CA GLU A 62 11.36 0.46 7.13
C GLU A 62 10.91 1.66 7.99
N GLY A 63 10.10 1.41 9.04
CA GLY A 63 9.56 2.47 9.91
C GLY A 63 8.55 3.41 9.21
N ILE A 64 7.99 2.99 8.07
CA ILE A 64 6.98 3.74 7.33
C ILE A 64 5.63 3.48 7.98
N ALA A 65 5.01 4.51 8.55
CA ALA A 65 3.61 4.45 8.98
C ALA A 65 2.72 4.17 7.75
N LEU A 66 2.15 2.96 7.69
CA LEU A 66 1.23 2.53 6.63
C LEU A 66 0.28 1.46 7.17
N THR A 67 -1.01 1.63 6.92
CA THR A 67 -2.06 0.73 7.42
C THR A 67 -2.69 -0.06 6.29
N ALA A 68 -3.49 -1.08 6.62
CA ALA A 68 -4.26 -1.81 5.61
C ALA A 68 -5.29 -0.90 4.89
N ALA A 69 -5.81 0.14 5.57
CA ALA A 69 -6.74 1.10 4.98
C ALA A 69 -6.12 1.86 3.79
N ASP A 70 -4.85 2.27 3.93
CA ASP A 70 -4.06 2.94 2.88
C ASP A 70 -3.87 2.07 1.62
N LEU A 71 -4.01 0.74 1.71
CA LEU A 71 -3.83 -0.18 0.59
C LEU A 71 -5.12 -0.41 -0.23
N VAL A 72 -6.28 -0.20 0.40
CA VAL A 72 -7.62 -0.48 -0.16
C VAL A 72 -8.41 0.79 -0.47
N GLY A 73 -7.89 1.97 -0.14
CA GLY A 73 -8.55 3.25 -0.44
C GLY A 73 -9.69 3.59 0.53
N ALA A 74 -9.71 2.96 1.70
CA ALA A 74 -10.49 3.50 2.80
C ALA A 74 -9.90 4.87 3.18
N PRO A 75 -10.71 5.89 3.52
CA PRO A 75 -10.18 7.14 4.03
C PRO A 75 -9.30 6.82 5.25
N PRO A 76 -8.13 7.47 5.41
CA PRO A 76 -7.28 7.21 6.57
C PRO A 76 -8.09 7.56 7.82
N ALA A 77 -8.48 6.53 8.57
CA ALA A 77 -9.07 6.70 9.88
C ALA A 77 -8.03 7.44 10.72
N ALA A 78 -8.36 8.68 11.11
CA ALA A 78 -7.39 9.60 11.68
C ALA A 78 -6.73 9.00 12.93
N ASP A 79 -5.39 9.00 12.95
CA ASP A 79 -4.53 8.67 14.08
C ASP A 79 -5.06 7.59 15.04
N ALA A 80 -5.14 6.34 14.54
CA ALA A 80 -5.12 5.17 15.40
C ALA A 80 -3.66 4.74 15.62
N PRO A 81 -3.06 4.95 16.81
CA PRO A 81 -1.82 4.26 17.16
C PRO A 81 -2.06 2.74 17.16
N PRO A 82 -1.02 1.90 17.06
CA PRO A 82 -1.20 0.48 17.26
C PRO A 82 -1.61 0.25 18.72
N GLU A 83 -2.89 -0.10 18.93
CA GLU A 83 -3.43 -0.56 20.22
C GLU A 83 -2.47 -1.61 20.81
N PRO A 84 -1.77 -1.31 21.91
CA PRO A 84 -0.67 -2.15 22.39
C PRO A 84 -1.19 -3.33 23.22
N GLY A 85 -1.80 -4.31 22.53
CA GLY A 85 -2.16 -5.62 23.08
C GLY A 85 -3.44 -5.65 23.92
N ALA A 86 -4.43 -6.41 23.42
CA ALA A 86 -5.59 -6.98 24.13
C ALA A 86 -6.28 -8.00 23.19
N ASP A 87 -7.02 -9.04 23.56
CA ASP A 87 -7.23 -9.86 24.79
C ASP A 87 -8.16 -11.03 24.34
N ASP A 88 -8.29 -12.22 24.93
CA ASP A 88 -7.57 -13.01 25.96
C ASP A 88 -7.98 -14.51 25.75
N GLY A 89 -7.27 -15.50 26.30
CA GLY A 89 -7.70 -16.93 26.31
C GLY A 89 -6.63 -18.00 26.08
#